data_AF-A0A7Y1LKY4-F1
#
_entry.id   AF-A0A7Y1LKY4-F1
#
_cell.length_a   1.000
_cell.length_b   1.000
_cell.length_c   1.000
_cell.angle_alpha   90.00
_cell.angle_beta   90.00
_cell.angle_gamma   90.00
#
_symmetry.space_group_name_H-M   'P 1'
#
loop_
_entity.id
_entity.type
_entity.pdbx_description
1 polymer ?
#
loop_
_entity_poly.entity_id
_entity_poly.type
_entity_poly.pdbx_seq_one_letter_code
_entity_poly.pdbx_strand_id
1 'polypeptide(L)'
;MPAPLTPIAWLAHYPLQPDEQLYALLGNASNAKPLAAWQATAAAKMPRPIWAGTAYADWDEVMPCVGIVEPGSAFLDWIATTQATDWGWLAVSSSPLEVVIEHLQGLTQVYLPENQPVFLRFWDGAHLLPMLQSLGDEAARVLPVFQRYLVNGQPLSVATGSVAAAPASPWWQVPACLLTHMAQQSPQVLVDNLLQWLQEQRPDLYTAFTPATLQHKVAYFTRRPQISHGALADYLASQLS
;
A
#
# COMPACT_ATOMS: atom_id res chain seq x y z
N MET A 1 1.41 22.35 -3.41
CA MET A 1 1.15 21.07 -4.11
C MET A 1 0.09 21.31 -5.17
N PRO A 2 0.14 20.66 -6.34
CA PRO A 2 -0.95 20.72 -7.30
C PRO A 2 -2.22 20.12 -6.70
N ALA A 3 -3.38 20.60 -7.17
CA ALA A 3 -4.68 20.07 -6.74
C ALA A 3 -4.81 18.59 -7.11
N PRO A 4 -5.46 17.76 -6.26
CA PRO A 4 -5.68 16.36 -6.58
C PRO A 4 -6.52 16.22 -7.85
N LEU A 5 -6.08 15.34 -8.76
CA LEU A 5 -6.80 15.05 -9.99
C LEU A 5 -7.88 14.00 -9.75
N THR A 6 -9.05 14.19 -10.36
CA THR A 6 -10.04 13.12 -10.48
C THR A 6 -9.58 12.09 -11.52
N PRO A 7 -10.05 10.83 -11.45
CA PRO A 7 -9.70 9.81 -12.46
C PRO A 7 -10.00 10.24 -13.89
N ILE A 8 -11.17 10.86 -14.11
CA ILE A 8 -11.57 11.33 -15.44
C ILE A 8 -10.63 12.43 -15.93
N ALA A 9 -10.29 13.40 -15.08
CA ALA A 9 -9.34 14.45 -15.45
C ALA A 9 -7.94 13.88 -15.72
N TRP A 10 -7.51 12.89 -14.95
CA TRP A 10 -6.23 12.20 -15.16
C TRP A 10 -6.20 11.48 -16.51
N LEU A 11 -7.23 10.72 -16.87
CA LEU A 11 -7.34 10.04 -18.16
C LEU A 11 -7.50 11.01 -19.33
N ALA A 12 -8.10 12.19 -19.12
CA ALA A 12 -8.16 13.22 -20.14
C ALA A 12 -6.78 13.84 -20.43
N HIS A 13 -5.95 14.05 -19.40
CA HIS A 13 -4.59 14.55 -19.55
C HIS A 13 -3.63 13.48 -20.10
N TYR A 14 -3.83 12.23 -19.69
CA TYR A 14 -2.98 11.09 -20.05
C TYR A 14 -3.86 9.94 -20.56
N PRO A 15 -4.34 9.99 -21.80
CA PRO A 15 -5.24 8.98 -22.34
C PRO A 15 -4.58 7.60 -22.40
N LEU A 16 -5.41 6.55 -22.38
CA LEU A 16 -4.97 5.17 -22.61
C LEU A 16 -4.58 4.98 -24.07
N GLN A 17 -3.47 4.30 -24.30
CA GLN A 17 -3.06 3.77 -25.59
C GLN A 17 -3.84 2.48 -25.93
N PRO A 18 -3.88 2.05 -27.20
CA PRO A 18 -4.69 0.91 -27.62
C PRO A 18 -4.38 -0.43 -26.93
N ASP A 19 -3.15 -0.62 -26.45
CA ASP A 19 -2.67 -1.83 -25.75
C ASP A 19 -2.73 -1.71 -24.23
N GLU A 20 -3.11 -0.53 -23.71
CA GLU A 20 -3.15 -0.26 -22.28
C GLU A 20 -4.54 -0.50 -21.70
N GLN A 21 -4.54 -0.95 -20.45
CA GLN A 21 -5.73 -1.13 -19.64
C GLN A 21 -5.60 -0.36 -18.33
N LEU A 22 -6.73 0.15 -17.86
CA LEU A 22 -6.83 0.77 -16.55
C LEU A 22 -7.17 -0.30 -15.52
N TYR A 23 -6.31 -0.44 -14.53
CA TYR A 23 -6.48 -1.33 -13.39
C TYR A 23 -6.85 -0.52 -12.15
N ALA A 24 -7.71 -1.10 -11.32
CA ALA A 24 -7.90 -0.67 -9.94
C ALA A 24 -7.47 -1.78 -9.00
N LEU A 25 -6.63 -1.44 -8.03
CA LEU A 25 -6.40 -2.28 -6.87
C LEU A 25 -7.29 -1.78 -5.73
N LEU A 26 -7.97 -2.71 -5.08
CA LEU A 26 -8.98 -2.44 -4.07
C LEU A 26 -8.51 -3.02 -2.73
N GLY A 27 -8.44 -2.18 -1.71
CA GLY A 27 -8.22 -2.59 -0.33
C GLY A 27 -9.52 -2.99 0.34
N ASN A 28 -9.83 -4.29 0.42
CA ASN A 28 -11.11 -4.76 0.98
C ASN A 28 -11.26 -4.46 2.49
N ALA A 29 -10.14 -4.30 3.20
CA ALA A 29 -10.11 -3.90 4.60
C ALA A 29 -10.52 -2.42 4.84
N SER A 30 -10.62 -1.59 3.79
CA SER A 30 -11.00 -0.18 3.95
C SER A 30 -12.47 -0.04 4.35
N ASN A 31 -12.73 0.85 5.32
CA ASN A 31 -14.09 1.22 5.72
C ASN A 31 -14.91 1.87 4.58
N ALA A 32 -14.24 2.34 3.51
CA ALA A 32 -14.91 2.85 2.31
C ALA A 32 -15.59 1.76 1.48
N LYS A 33 -15.31 0.48 1.74
CA LYS A 33 -15.89 -0.68 1.06
C LYS A 33 -15.77 -0.59 -0.48
N PRO A 34 -14.56 -0.43 -1.03
CA PRO A 34 -14.34 -0.23 -2.46
C PRO A 34 -14.89 -1.37 -3.33
N LEU A 35 -14.84 -2.63 -2.85
CA LEU A 35 -15.40 -3.77 -3.58
C LEU A 35 -16.94 -3.71 -3.68
N ALA A 36 -17.63 -3.25 -2.64
CA ALA A 36 -19.07 -3.04 -2.67
C ALA A 36 -19.45 -1.88 -3.59
N ALA A 37 -18.66 -0.79 -3.56
CA ALA A 37 -18.83 0.32 -4.50
C ALA A 37 -18.63 -0.13 -5.96
N TRP A 38 -17.62 -0.96 -6.22
CA TRP A 38 -17.41 -1.58 -7.53
C TRP A 38 -18.64 -2.37 -7.97
N GLN A 39 -19.13 -3.29 -7.13
CA GLN A 39 -20.31 -4.11 -7.44
C GLN A 39 -21.56 -3.28 -7.77
N ALA A 40 -21.72 -2.13 -7.11
CA ALA A 40 -22.85 -1.24 -7.33
C ALA A 40 -22.74 -0.35 -8.58
N THR A 41 -21.52 -0.04 -9.04
CA THR A 41 -21.27 1.01 -10.04
C THR A 41 -20.61 0.52 -11.32
N ALA A 42 -19.92 -0.61 -11.28
CA ALA A 42 -19.32 -1.23 -12.45
C ALA A 42 -20.20 -2.37 -12.95
N ALA A 43 -20.70 -2.25 -14.18
CA ALA A 43 -21.41 -3.33 -14.88
C ALA A 43 -20.47 -4.47 -15.36
N ALA A 44 -19.20 -4.41 -14.98
CA ALA A 44 -18.12 -5.23 -15.51
C ALA A 44 -17.87 -6.53 -14.72
N LYS A 45 -16.86 -7.30 -15.16
CA LYS A 45 -16.35 -8.48 -14.45
C LYS A 45 -15.92 -8.11 -13.04
N MET A 46 -16.19 -9.02 -12.10
CA MET A 46 -15.75 -8.89 -10.72
C MET A 46 -14.22 -8.79 -10.63
N PRO A 47 -13.69 -7.91 -9.75
CA PRO A 47 -12.26 -7.88 -9.43
C PRO A 47 -11.78 -9.25 -8.96
N ARG A 48 -10.56 -9.62 -9.33
CA ARG A 48 -9.96 -10.90 -8.96
C ARG A 48 -9.25 -10.78 -7.62
N PRO A 49 -9.43 -11.75 -6.71
CA PRO A 49 -8.66 -11.82 -5.47
C PRO A 49 -7.18 -12.04 -5.78
N ILE A 50 -6.29 -11.23 -5.19
CA ILE A 50 -4.86 -11.31 -5.46
C ILE A 50 -4.27 -12.57 -4.83
N TRP A 51 -4.69 -12.97 -3.63
CA TRP A 51 -4.11 -14.13 -2.93
C TRP A 51 -4.75 -15.47 -3.28
N ALA A 52 -5.63 -15.53 -4.28
CA ALA A 52 -6.17 -16.80 -4.73
C ALA A 52 -5.05 -17.74 -5.19
N GLY A 53 -5.10 -19.00 -4.72
CA GLY A 53 -4.08 -20.01 -4.99
C GLY A 53 -2.80 -19.87 -4.15
N THR A 54 -2.76 -18.95 -3.18
CA THR A 54 -1.65 -18.80 -2.23
C THR A 54 -2.04 -19.30 -0.83
N ALA A 55 -1.11 -19.29 0.12
CA ALA A 55 -1.38 -19.62 1.52
C ALA A 55 -2.37 -18.66 2.22
N TYR A 56 -2.70 -17.51 1.61
CA TYR A 56 -3.60 -16.49 2.15
C TYR A 56 -4.95 -16.44 1.41
N ALA A 57 -5.29 -17.49 0.64
CA ALA A 57 -6.49 -17.53 -0.18
C ALA A 57 -7.78 -17.39 0.65
N ASP A 58 -7.78 -17.85 1.91
CA ASP A 58 -8.95 -17.84 2.79
C ASP A 58 -9.12 -16.53 3.59
N TRP A 59 -8.28 -15.51 3.33
CA TRP A 59 -8.32 -14.22 4.05
C TRP A 59 -9.33 -13.25 3.43
N ASP A 60 -10.59 -13.69 3.26
CA ASP A 60 -11.62 -12.98 2.49
C ASP A 60 -11.86 -11.52 2.95
N GLU A 61 -11.92 -11.29 4.27
CA GLU A 61 -12.23 -9.97 4.85
C GLU A 61 -11.19 -8.91 4.47
N VAL A 62 -9.92 -9.31 4.33
CA VAL A 62 -8.80 -8.40 4.04
C VAL A 62 -8.20 -8.61 2.66
N MET A 63 -8.76 -9.54 1.86
CA MET A 63 -8.31 -9.91 0.53
C MET A 63 -8.22 -8.69 -0.38
N PRO A 64 -7.02 -8.27 -0.81
CA PRO A 64 -6.92 -7.23 -1.82
C PRO A 64 -7.32 -7.82 -3.17
N CYS A 65 -8.05 -7.03 -3.95
CA CYS A 65 -8.55 -7.43 -5.25
C CYS A 65 -8.04 -6.49 -6.35
N VAL A 66 -7.90 -7.01 -7.56
CA VAL A 66 -7.52 -6.22 -8.74
C VAL A 66 -8.49 -6.46 -9.88
N GLY A 67 -8.95 -5.38 -10.51
CA GLY A 67 -9.90 -5.42 -11.61
C GLY A 67 -9.54 -4.43 -12.72
N ILE A 68 -10.01 -4.70 -13.93
CA ILE A 68 -9.91 -3.79 -15.06
C ILE A 68 -11.13 -2.86 -15.05
N VAL A 69 -10.89 -1.55 -15.07
CA VAL A 69 -11.92 -0.51 -15.09
C VAL A 69 -12.03 0.05 -16.50
N GLU A 70 -13.25 0.16 -17.02
CA GLU A 70 -13.47 0.90 -18.26
C GLU A 70 -13.37 2.41 -18.02
N PRO A 71 -12.74 3.20 -18.93
CA PRO A 71 -12.58 4.66 -18.78
C PRO A 71 -13.88 5.46 -18.56
N GLY A 72 -15.04 4.89 -18.89
CA GLY A 72 -16.36 5.49 -18.68
C GLY A 72 -17.17 4.89 -17.51
N SER A 73 -16.54 4.06 -16.68
CA SER A 73 -17.24 3.39 -15.57
C SER A 73 -17.66 4.39 -14.48
N ALA A 74 -18.90 4.25 -13.98
CA ALA A 74 -19.37 5.03 -12.83
C ALA A 74 -18.57 4.75 -11.54
N PHE A 75 -17.75 3.70 -11.52
CA PHE A 75 -16.79 3.48 -10.44
C PHE A 75 -15.74 4.59 -10.36
N LEU A 76 -15.37 5.22 -11.48
CA LEU A 76 -14.45 6.35 -11.50
C LEU A 76 -15.05 7.60 -10.84
N ASP A 77 -16.37 7.79 -10.94
CA ASP A 77 -17.08 8.87 -10.23
C ASP A 77 -17.11 8.60 -8.72
N TRP A 78 -17.29 7.34 -8.31
CA TRP A 78 -17.17 6.97 -6.90
C TRP A 78 -15.76 7.28 -6.36
N ILE A 79 -14.70 6.92 -7.10
CA ILE A 79 -13.32 7.28 -6.73
C ILE A 79 -13.13 8.79 -6.62
N ALA A 80 -13.76 9.58 -7.49
CA ALA A 80 -13.65 11.04 -7.45
C ALA A 80 -14.31 11.68 -6.21
N THR A 81 -15.22 10.98 -5.55
CA THR A 81 -16.01 11.49 -4.42
C THR A 81 -15.56 10.96 -3.06
N THR A 82 -14.97 9.76 -3.02
CA THR A 82 -14.48 9.16 -1.77
C THR A 82 -13.38 10.02 -1.15
N GLN A 83 -13.44 10.20 0.17
CA GLN A 83 -12.41 10.87 0.96
C GLN A 83 -11.42 9.88 1.60
N ALA A 84 -11.70 8.58 1.48
CA ALA A 84 -10.79 7.56 1.96
C ALA A 84 -9.50 7.58 1.13
N THR A 85 -8.38 7.27 1.78
CA THR A 85 -7.05 7.22 1.14
C THR A 85 -6.49 5.80 1.08
N ASP A 86 -7.15 4.86 1.76
CA ASP A 86 -6.81 3.45 1.91
C ASP A 86 -7.69 2.53 1.04
N TRP A 87 -8.64 3.10 0.27
CA TRP A 87 -9.56 2.32 -0.58
C TRP A 87 -8.83 1.52 -1.65
N GLY A 88 -7.65 1.95 -2.06
CA GLY A 88 -7.00 1.45 -3.26
C GLY A 88 -6.28 2.53 -4.04
N TRP A 89 -6.10 2.24 -5.32
CA TRP A 89 -5.52 3.15 -6.30
C TRP A 89 -5.75 2.66 -7.73
N LEU A 90 -5.52 3.54 -8.70
CA LEU A 90 -5.58 3.23 -10.12
C LEU A 90 -4.18 3.17 -10.74
N ALA A 91 -4.01 2.33 -11.76
CA ALA A 91 -2.82 2.33 -12.58
C ALA A 91 -3.08 1.86 -14.01
N VAL A 92 -2.17 2.23 -14.92
CA VAL A 92 -2.20 1.84 -16.32
C VAL A 92 -1.10 0.81 -16.58
N SER A 93 -1.47 -0.24 -17.31
CA SER A 93 -0.58 -1.33 -17.70
C SER A 93 -0.96 -1.90 -19.07
N SER A 94 0.04 -2.26 -19.88
CA SER A 94 -0.14 -3.08 -21.08
C SER A 94 -0.04 -4.59 -20.81
N SER A 95 0.23 -4.99 -19.56
CA SER A 95 0.32 -6.40 -19.18
C SER A 95 -1.08 -7.00 -19.00
N PRO A 96 -1.28 -8.30 -19.31
CA PRO A 96 -2.51 -9.01 -18.98
C PRO A 96 -2.77 -9.08 -17.46
N LEU A 97 -4.04 -9.22 -17.08
CA LEU A 97 -4.47 -9.26 -15.67
C LEU A 97 -3.78 -10.38 -14.88
N GLU A 98 -3.56 -11.55 -15.48
CA GLU A 98 -2.85 -12.66 -14.87
C GLU A 98 -1.41 -12.27 -14.49
N VAL A 99 -0.69 -11.63 -15.40
CA VAL A 99 0.69 -11.16 -15.16
C VAL A 99 0.71 -10.10 -14.06
N VAL A 100 -0.26 -9.20 -14.07
CA VAL A 100 -0.42 -8.20 -13.00
C VAL A 100 -0.63 -8.87 -11.64
N ILE A 101 -1.52 -9.87 -11.56
CA ILE A 101 -1.78 -10.61 -10.31
C ILE A 101 -0.50 -11.32 -9.84
N GLU A 102 0.24 -11.99 -10.71
CA GLU A 102 1.48 -12.69 -10.35
C GLU A 102 2.51 -11.73 -9.74
N HIS A 103 2.72 -10.55 -10.33
CA HIS A 103 3.63 -9.53 -9.78
C HIS A 103 3.15 -8.98 -8.44
N LEU A 104 1.84 -8.76 -8.26
CA LEU A 104 1.27 -8.33 -6.98
C LEU A 104 1.37 -9.42 -5.90
N GLN A 105 1.17 -10.68 -6.27
CA GLN A 105 1.38 -11.82 -5.37
C GLN A 105 2.83 -11.89 -4.90
N GLY A 106 3.79 -11.67 -5.81
CA GLY A 106 5.23 -11.60 -5.49
C GLY A 106 5.58 -10.54 -4.43
N LEU A 107 4.79 -9.48 -4.32
CA LEU A 107 4.97 -8.41 -3.33
C LEU A 107 4.15 -8.59 -2.05
N THR A 108 3.47 -9.72 -1.86
CA THR A 108 2.67 -9.96 -0.64
C THR A 108 3.51 -9.83 0.62
N GLN A 109 4.71 -10.41 0.60
CA GLN A 109 5.71 -10.23 1.65
C GLN A 109 7.02 -9.70 1.08
N VAL A 110 7.72 -8.94 1.91
CA VAL A 110 9.02 -8.33 1.61
C VAL A 110 9.96 -8.54 2.77
N TYR A 111 11.26 -8.46 2.52
CA TYR A 111 12.27 -8.51 3.56
C TYR A 111 12.57 -7.10 4.08
N LEU A 112 12.55 -6.92 5.40
CA LEU A 112 13.22 -5.79 6.03
C LEU A 112 14.76 -5.91 5.88
N PRO A 113 15.53 -4.82 6.07
CA PRO A 113 16.99 -4.85 6.02
C PRO A 113 17.63 -5.97 6.86
N GLU A 114 17.02 -6.32 7.98
CA GLU A 114 17.40 -7.40 8.90
C GLU A 114 16.98 -8.82 8.46
N ASN A 115 16.51 -9.00 7.22
CA ASN A 115 16.00 -10.26 6.65
C ASN A 115 14.74 -10.81 7.33
N GLN A 116 13.98 -9.96 8.02
CA GLN A 116 12.68 -10.32 8.56
C GLN A 116 11.59 -10.19 7.47
N PRO A 117 10.81 -11.24 7.18
CA PRO A 117 9.68 -11.14 6.26
C PRO A 117 8.51 -10.41 6.93
N VAL A 118 7.94 -9.43 6.22
CA VAL A 118 6.75 -8.67 6.64
C VAL A 118 5.78 -8.50 5.47
N PHE A 119 4.49 -8.34 5.78
CA PHE A 119 3.50 -8.05 4.74
C PHE A 119 3.65 -6.62 4.23
N LEU A 120 3.65 -6.46 2.90
CA LEU A 120 3.61 -5.14 2.28
C LEU A 120 2.16 -4.78 1.95
N ARG A 121 1.67 -3.68 2.53
CA ARG A 121 0.32 -3.15 2.28
C ARG A 121 0.25 -2.37 0.95
N PHE A 122 0.67 -3.00 -0.16
CA PHE A 122 0.76 -2.33 -1.47
C PHE A 122 -0.60 -1.87 -2.02
N TRP A 123 -1.71 -2.46 -1.57
CA TRP A 123 -3.07 -2.08 -1.99
C TRP A 123 -3.55 -0.79 -1.31
N ASP A 124 -2.95 -0.41 -0.18
CA ASP A 124 -3.35 0.76 0.59
C ASP A 124 -2.68 2.00 -0.02
N GLY A 125 -3.48 2.86 -0.66
CA GLY A 125 -2.99 4.06 -1.34
C GLY A 125 -2.23 5.03 -0.40
N ALA A 126 -2.55 5.05 0.89
CA ALA A 126 -1.86 5.87 1.89
C ALA A 126 -0.45 5.34 2.21
N HIS A 127 -0.21 4.03 2.01
CA HIS A 127 1.11 3.41 2.17
C HIS A 127 1.88 3.39 0.85
N LEU A 128 1.20 3.11 -0.27
CA LEU A 128 1.84 2.99 -1.57
C LEU A 128 2.36 4.33 -2.10
N LEU A 129 1.61 5.42 -1.95
CA LEU A 129 2.00 6.72 -2.50
C LEU A 129 3.35 7.21 -1.95
N PRO A 130 3.59 7.27 -0.62
CA PRO A 130 4.91 7.54 -0.05
C PRO A 130 6.02 6.63 -0.60
N MET A 131 5.71 5.34 -0.76
CA MET A 131 6.68 4.34 -1.22
C MET A 131 7.10 4.63 -2.66
N LEU A 132 6.15 4.86 -3.57
CA LEU A 132 6.43 5.17 -4.97
C LEU A 132 7.17 6.51 -5.13
N GLN A 133 6.78 7.54 -4.36
CA GLN A 133 7.45 8.84 -4.39
C GLN A 133 8.90 8.75 -3.93
N SER A 134 9.18 7.95 -2.90
CA SER A 134 10.53 7.76 -2.39
C SER A 134 11.40 6.87 -3.27
N LEU A 135 10.80 5.89 -3.96
CA LEU A 135 11.52 5.02 -4.90
C LEU A 135 11.81 5.74 -6.23
N GLY A 136 10.91 6.62 -6.68
CA GLY A 136 11.02 7.25 -8.00
C GLY A 136 11.09 6.20 -9.11
N ASP A 137 12.06 6.33 -10.01
CA ASP A 137 12.25 5.38 -11.13
C ASP A 137 12.57 3.95 -10.67
N GLU A 138 13.11 3.76 -9.47
CA GLU A 138 13.35 2.43 -8.91
C GLU A 138 12.06 1.66 -8.61
N ALA A 139 10.91 2.33 -8.56
CA ALA A 139 9.61 1.67 -8.42
C ALA A 139 9.34 0.70 -9.58
N ALA A 140 9.86 0.95 -10.78
CA ALA A 140 9.72 0.07 -11.93
C ALA A 140 10.49 -1.25 -11.76
N ARG A 141 11.45 -1.33 -10.83
CA ARG A 141 12.10 -2.61 -10.49
C ARG A 141 11.25 -3.45 -9.56
N VAL A 142 10.45 -2.80 -8.70
CA VAL A 142 9.63 -3.45 -7.68
C VAL A 142 8.29 -3.90 -8.26
N LEU A 143 7.64 -3.04 -9.05
CA LEU A 143 6.35 -3.32 -9.67
C LEU A 143 6.37 -2.91 -11.17
N PRO A 144 7.09 -3.68 -12.02
CA PRO A 144 7.36 -3.32 -13.42
C PRO A 144 6.12 -3.30 -14.31
N VAL A 145 5.02 -3.90 -13.87
CA VAL A 145 3.80 -4.05 -14.67
C VAL A 145 3.04 -2.74 -14.87
N PHE A 146 3.26 -1.71 -14.04
CA PHE A 146 2.53 -0.44 -14.12
C PHE A 146 3.46 0.71 -14.49
N GLN A 147 3.01 1.53 -15.44
CA GLN A 147 3.79 2.65 -15.96
C GLN A 147 3.31 3.99 -15.40
N ARG A 148 2.00 4.08 -15.15
CA ARG A 148 1.31 5.29 -14.70
C ARG A 148 0.37 4.93 -13.58
N TYR A 149 0.35 5.76 -12.54
CA TYR A 149 -0.49 5.56 -11.36
C TYR A 149 -1.30 6.81 -11.09
N LEU A 150 -2.47 6.62 -10.50
CA LEU A 150 -3.21 7.66 -9.81
C LEU A 150 -3.53 7.15 -8.40
N VAL A 151 -2.80 7.67 -7.42
CA VAL A 151 -2.96 7.30 -6.01
C VAL A 151 -3.41 8.53 -5.25
N ASN A 152 -4.60 8.50 -4.64
CA ASN A 152 -5.17 9.61 -3.87
C ASN A 152 -5.14 10.96 -4.62
N GLY A 153 -5.45 10.91 -5.93
CA GLY A 153 -5.46 12.07 -6.83
C GLY A 153 -4.07 12.59 -7.24
N GLN A 154 -2.97 11.93 -6.83
CA GLN A 154 -1.62 12.26 -7.25
C GLN A 154 -1.22 11.37 -8.44
N PRO A 155 -1.00 11.95 -9.64
CA PRO A 155 -0.49 11.20 -10.78
C PRO A 155 1.02 10.91 -10.59
N LEU A 156 1.43 9.69 -10.87
CA LEU A 156 2.83 9.28 -10.90
C LEU A 156 3.12 8.54 -12.21
N SER A 157 4.34 8.66 -12.70
CA SER A 157 4.82 7.94 -13.87
C SER A 157 6.18 7.37 -13.58
N VAL A 158 6.44 6.16 -14.06
CA VAL A 158 7.70 5.47 -13.88
C VAL A 158 8.14 4.90 -15.22
N ALA A 159 9.41 5.07 -15.57
CA ALA A 159 9.95 4.50 -16.80
C ALA A 159 10.13 2.98 -16.65
N THR A 160 9.16 2.20 -17.13
CA THR A 160 9.23 0.73 -17.08
C THR A 160 9.99 0.16 -18.27
N GLY A 161 10.88 -0.80 -18.01
CA GLY A 161 11.50 -1.63 -19.05
C GLY A 161 10.63 -2.84 -19.43
N SER A 162 11.24 -3.85 -20.04
CA SER A 162 10.56 -5.12 -20.32
C SER A 162 10.12 -5.82 -19.03
N VAL A 163 8.86 -6.23 -18.96
CA VAL A 163 8.32 -7.00 -17.83
C VAL A 163 8.89 -8.42 -17.84
N ALA A 164 9.69 -8.75 -16.83
CA ALA A 164 10.17 -10.11 -16.59
C ALA A 164 9.10 -10.96 -15.86
N ALA A 165 9.37 -12.27 -15.75
CA ALA A 165 8.52 -13.17 -14.95
C ALA A 165 8.42 -12.68 -13.50
N ALA A 166 7.25 -12.83 -12.90
CA ALA A 166 7.02 -12.42 -11.53
C ALA A 166 7.88 -13.27 -10.55
N PRO A 167 8.65 -12.65 -9.66
CA PRO A 167 9.38 -13.36 -8.62
C PRO A 167 8.42 -13.89 -7.54
N ALA A 168 8.78 -15.03 -6.93
CA ALA A 168 8.01 -15.60 -5.82
C ALA A 168 8.18 -14.78 -4.54
N SER A 169 7.10 -14.60 -3.78
CA SER A 169 7.13 -13.89 -2.51
C SER A 169 7.74 -14.74 -1.38
N PRO A 170 8.54 -14.16 -0.46
CA PRO A 170 9.13 -12.82 -0.49
C PRO A 170 10.42 -12.78 -1.33
N TRP A 171 10.65 -11.69 -2.07
CA TRP A 171 11.88 -11.52 -2.87
C TRP A 171 12.53 -10.15 -2.73
N TRP A 172 11.74 -9.10 -2.50
CA TRP A 172 12.25 -7.73 -2.45
C TRP A 172 12.72 -7.38 -1.04
N GLN A 173 13.95 -6.89 -0.93
CA GLN A 173 14.47 -6.32 0.31
C GLN A 173 14.23 -4.80 0.32
N VAL A 174 13.45 -4.34 1.29
CA VAL A 174 13.09 -2.93 1.42
C VAL A 174 14.34 -2.11 1.78
N PRO A 175 14.72 -1.10 1.00
CA PRO A 175 15.87 -0.27 1.33
C PRO A 175 15.69 0.45 2.67
N ALA A 176 16.74 0.49 3.50
CA ALA A 176 16.68 1.15 4.81
C ALA A 176 16.34 2.65 4.70
N CYS A 177 16.79 3.32 3.63
CA CYS A 177 16.45 4.71 3.35
C CYS A 177 14.95 4.91 3.09
N LEU A 178 14.30 3.95 2.42
CA LEU A 178 12.86 3.96 2.14
C LEU A 178 12.07 3.82 3.44
N LEU A 179 12.44 2.87 4.31
CA LEU A 179 11.81 2.72 5.63
C LEU A 179 11.93 3.99 6.47
N THR A 180 13.11 4.61 6.47
CA THR A 180 13.35 5.88 7.18
C THR A 180 12.47 6.99 6.64
N HIS A 181 12.30 7.08 5.31
CA HIS A 181 11.45 8.09 4.69
C HIS A 181 9.96 7.86 4.99
N MET A 182 9.50 6.61 4.90
CA MET A 182 8.11 6.25 5.21
C MET A 182 7.76 6.53 6.69
N ALA A 183 8.70 6.25 7.60
CA ALA A 183 8.57 6.58 9.02
C ALA A 183 8.40 8.08 9.28
N GLN A 184 9.07 8.92 8.48
CA GLN A 184 8.96 10.39 8.58
C GLN A 184 7.63 10.92 8.01
N GLN A 185 7.10 10.29 6.96
CA GLN A 185 5.88 10.74 6.29
C GLN A 185 4.59 10.29 6.96
N SER A 186 4.59 9.15 7.66
CA SER A 186 3.43 8.66 8.41
C SER A 186 3.77 8.36 9.87
N PRO A 187 4.04 9.40 10.70
CA PRO A 187 4.37 9.20 12.11
C PRO A 187 3.27 8.45 12.87
N GLN A 188 2.01 8.67 12.50
CA GLN A 188 0.86 8.04 13.16
C GLN A 188 0.78 6.54 12.87
N VAL A 189 0.97 6.12 11.61
CA VAL A 189 0.98 4.70 11.22
C VAL A 189 2.13 3.96 11.91
N LEU A 190 3.30 4.60 11.97
CA LEU A 190 4.43 4.04 12.71
C LEU A 190 4.13 3.91 14.21
N VAL A 191 3.47 4.90 14.81
CA VAL A 191 3.03 4.84 16.21
C VAL A 191 2.05 3.70 16.42
N ASP A 192 1.05 3.55 15.55
CA ASP A 192 0.03 2.51 15.66
C ASP A 192 0.65 1.11 15.50
N ASN A 193 1.56 0.93 14.54
CA ASN A 193 2.30 -0.32 14.36
C ASN A 193 3.19 -0.66 15.57
N LEU A 194 3.88 0.32 16.14
CA LEU A 194 4.72 0.11 17.33
C LEU A 194 3.88 -0.17 18.58
N LEU A 195 2.70 0.44 18.70
CA LEU A 195 1.73 0.13 19.75
C LEU A 195 1.20 -1.30 19.60
N GLN A 196 0.87 -1.73 18.38
CA GLN A 196 0.45 -3.09 18.10
C GLN A 196 1.56 -4.10 18.41
N TRP A 197 2.80 -3.83 17.99
CA TRP A 197 3.95 -4.67 18.34
C TRP A 197 4.15 -4.77 19.85
N LEU A 198 4.03 -3.65 20.59
CA LEU A 198 4.09 -3.67 22.06
C LEU A 198 2.98 -4.54 22.65
N GLN A 199 1.76 -4.45 22.14
CA GLN A 199 0.64 -5.26 22.60
C GLN A 199 0.89 -6.76 22.39
N GLU A 200 1.46 -7.14 21.24
CA GLU A 200 1.66 -8.54 20.85
C GLU A 200 2.93 -9.16 21.46
N GLN A 201 4.04 -8.41 21.49
CA GLN A 201 5.37 -8.94 21.80
C GLN A 201 5.91 -8.48 23.17
N ARG A 202 5.44 -7.36 23.71
CA ARG A 202 5.87 -6.79 25.00
C ARG A 202 4.69 -6.27 25.83
N PRO A 203 3.73 -7.15 26.20
CA PRO A 203 2.54 -6.75 26.95
C PRO A 203 2.87 -6.16 28.33
N ASP A 204 4.03 -6.49 28.88
CA ASP A 204 4.61 -5.89 30.08
C ASP A 204 4.78 -4.38 29.94
N LEU A 205 5.31 -3.90 28.81
CA LEU A 205 5.49 -2.48 28.54
C LEU A 205 4.21 -1.81 28.05
N TYR A 206 3.36 -2.54 27.32
CA TYR A 206 2.09 -2.03 26.81
C TYR A 206 1.12 -1.64 27.94
N THR A 207 1.06 -2.45 29.00
CA THR A 207 0.15 -2.22 30.14
C THR A 207 0.73 -1.35 31.24
N ALA A 208 2.04 -1.04 31.20
CA ALA A 208 2.73 -0.26 32.22
C ALA A 208 2.37 1.24 32.22
N PHE A 209 1.77 1.75 31.14
CA PHE A 209 1.36 3.14 30.99
C PHE A 209 -0.12 3.24 30.63
N THR A 210 -0.75 4.40 30.88
CA THR A 210 -2.09 4.65 30.34
C THR A 210 -2.05 4.75 28.81
N PRO A 211 -3.10 4.36 28.08
CA PRO A 211 -3.08 4.33 26.60
C PRO A 211 -2.65 5.66 25.97
N ALA A 212 -3.16 6.79 26.47
CA ALA A 212 -2.79 8.12 25.98
C ALA A 212 -1.31 8.46 26.24
N THR A 213 -0.77 8.06 27.40
CA THR A 213 0.64 8.29 27.75
C THR A 213 1.56 7.41 26.92
N LEU A 214 1.17 6.14 26.71
CA LEU A 214 1.92 5.20 25.89
C LEU A 214 2.00 5.71 24.46
N GLN A 215 0.86 6.10 23.87
CA GLN A 215 0.80 6.66 22.53
C GLN A 215 1.68 7.90 22.40
N HIS A 216 1.64 8.81 23.38
CA HIS A 216 2.48 10.02 23.36
C HIS A 216 3.98 9.68 23.47
N LYS A 217 4.35 8.70 24.30
CA LYS A 217 5.75 8.26 24.46
C LYS A 217 6.27 7.57 23.21
N VAL A 218 5.46 6.72 22.58
CA VAL A 218 5.79 6.08 21.30
C VAL A 218 5.91 7.15 20.20
N ALA A 219 4.98 8.10 20.12
CA ALA A 219 5.04 9.22 19.17
C ALA A 219 6.22 10.17 19.39
N TYR A 220 6.70 10.28 20.62
CA TYR A 220 7.93 11.01 20.91
C TYR A 220 9.17 10.21 20.48
N PHE A 221 9.17 8.89 20.73
CA PHE A 221 10.27 8.00 20.34
C PHE A 221 10.47 7.96 18.82
N THR A 222 9.38 7.97 18.03
CA THR A 222 9.45 7.96 16.56
C THR A 222 10.11 9.21 15.95
N ARG A 223 10.37 10.26 16.73
CA ARG A 223 11.13 11.44 16.29
C ARG A 223 12.66 11.23 16.32
N ARG A 224 13.12 10.10 16.85
CA ARG A 224 14.56 9.75 16.93
C ARG A 224 15.04 9.10 15.62
N PRO A 225 16.32 9.26 15.25
CA PRO A 225 16.86 8.70 14.00
C PRO A 225 17.01 7.17 14.01
N GLN A 226 17.10 6.54 15.19
CA GLN A 226 17.25 5.09 15.32
C GLN A 226 15.97 4.47 15.86
N ILE A 227 15.06 4.07 14.96
CA ILE A 227 13.78 3.45 15.31
C ILE A 227 13.91 1.95 15.12
N SER A 228 13.85 1.19 16.23
CA SER A 228 13.77 -0.27 16.21
C SER A 228 12.96 -0.76 17.40
N HIS A 229 12.41 -1.97 17.31
CA HIS A 229 11.66 -2.60 18.39
C HIS A 229 12.48 -2.70 19.69
N GLY A 230 13.76 -3.11 19.59
CA GLY A 230 14.67 -3.17 20.73
C GLY A 230 14.91 -1.80 21.37
N ALA A 231 15.22 -0.79 20.56
CA ALA A 231 15.46 0.56 21.06
C ALA A 231 14.20 1.20 21.69
N LEU A 232 13.00 0.86 21.19
CA LEU A 232 11.74 1.29 21.80
C LEU A 232 11.54 0.64 23.16
N ALA A 233 11.77 -0.68 23.26
CA ALA A 233 11.63 -1.41 24.51
C ALA A 233 12.59 -0.87 25.59
N ASP A 234 13.85 -0.62 25.23
CA ASP A 234 14.85 -0.04 26.15
C ASP A 234 14.44 1.37 26.60
N TYR A 235 13.95 2.18 25.67
CA TYR A 235 13.45 3.52 25.99
C TYR A 235 12.28 3.47 26.98
N LEU A 236 11.27 2.64 26.75
CA LEU A 236 10.12 2.53 27.64
C LEU A 236 10.50 1.96 29.01
N ALA A 237 11.40 0.96 29.05
CA ALA A 237 11.91 0.39 30.30
C ALA A 237 12.65 1.45 31.14
N SER A 238 13.44 2.32 30.50
CA SER A 238 14.13 3.43 31.19
C SER A 238 13.19 4.49 31.77
N GLN A 239 11.93 4.53 31.32
CA GLN A 239 10.90 5.46 31.78
C GLN A 239 10.05 4.89 32.93
N LEU A 240 10.28 3.63 33.30
CA LEU A 240 9.64 2.95 34.44
C LEU A 240 10.52 2.92 35.69
N SER A 241 11.80 3.34 35.56
CA SER A 241 12.76 3.49 36.65
C SER A 241 12.71 4.89 37.24
#